data_AF-A0A0W0W0S8-F1
#
_entry.id   AF-A0A0W0W0S8-F1
#
_cell.length_a   1.000
_cell.length_b   1.000
_cell.length_c   1.000
_cell.angle_alpha   90.00
_cell.angle_beta   90.00
_cell.angle_gamma   90.00
#
_symmetry.space_group_name_H-M   'P 1'
#
loop_
_entity.id
_entity.type
_entity.pdbx_description
1 polymer ?
#
loop_
_entity_poly.entity_id
_entity_poly.type
_entity_poly.pdbx_seq_one_letter_code
_entity_poly.pdbx_strand_id
1 'polypeptide(L)'
;MSNQLKSILLKIAHLSKADQRWIISQLSTAEKALFIRQKGEELLQHAQHFRKLRGAIASFIPIDSLPGQLCKRLSTHSPLYIAIILEQGQYDWHEDFLRRFDHEGTIKHLLKTQVKRLKSSPKQALFSHWENTSSLSFDHSVENSHG
;
A
#
# COMPACT_ATOMS: atom_id res chain seq x y z
N MET A 1 -2.45 8.07 -27.20
CA MET A 1 -2.98 7.41 -25.98
C MET A 1 -2.29 8.01 -24.77
N SER A 2 -3.05 8.40 -23.73
CA SER A 2 -2.48 9.00 -22.52
C SER A 2 -1.63 7.98 -21.74
N ASN A 3 -0.55 8.44 -21.10
CA ASN A 3 0.33 7.58 -20.30
C ASN A 3 -0.39 6.94 -19.11
N GLN A 4 -1.42 7.60 -18.58
CA GLN A 4 -2.29 7.07 -17.53
C GLN A 4 -3.11 5.87 -18.01
N LEU A 5 -3.65 5.92 -19.23
CA LEU A 5 -4.44 4.80 -19.77
C LEU A 5 -3.56 3.55 -19.99
N LYS A 6 -2.32 3.75 -20.45
CA LYS A 6 -1.35 2.64 -20.61
C LYS A 6 -0.98 2.00 -19.27
N SER A 7 -0.77 2.80 -18.22
CA SER A 7 -0.43 2.26 -16.90
C SER A 7 -1.59 1.48 -16.27
N ILE A 8 -2.83 1.97 -16.45
CA ILE A 8 -4.04 1.28 -16.01
C ILE A 8 -4.21 -0.05 -16.74
N LEU A 9 -4.06 -0.06 -18.07
CA LEU A 9 -4.15 -1.29 -18.87
C LEU A 9 -3.09 -2.32 -18.47
N LEU A 10 -1.85 -1.88 -18.23
CA LEU A 10 -0.80 -2.76 -17.74
C LEU A 10 -1.15 -3.34 -16.37
N LYS A 11 -1.66 -2.53 -15.44
CA LYS A 11 -2.09 -3.02 -14.11
C LYS A 11 -3.19 -4.08 -14.22
N ILE A 12 -4.21 -3.85 -15.05
CA ILE A 12 -5.30 -4.80 -15.27
C ILE A 12 -4.78 -6.10 -15.90
N ALA A 13 -3.89 -6.01 -16.89
CA ALA A 13 -3.32 -7.17 -17.57
C ALA A 13 -2.46 -8.09 -16.67
N HIS A 14 -2.03 -7.59 -15.50
CA HIS A 14 -1.30 -8.40 -14.51
C HIS A 14 -2.21 -9.26 -13.63
N LEU A 15 -3.51 -8.95 -13.57
CA LEU A 15 -4.49 -9.68 -12.76
C LEU A 15 -4.89 -11.02 -13.40
N SER A 16 -5.57 -11.88 -12.65
CA SER A 16 -6.09 -13.14 -13.18
C SER A 16 -7.17 -12.88 -14.25
N LYS A 17 -7.42 -13.84 -15.15
CA LYS A 17 -8.49 -13.69 -16.15
C LYS A 17 -9.87 -13.48 -15.51
N ALA A 18 -10.08 -14.04 -14.31
CA ALA A 18 -11.31 -13.85 -13.55
C ALA A 18 -11.45 -12.39 -13.09
N ASP A 19 -10.39 -11.82 -12.51
CA ASP A 19 -10.37 -10.44 -12.02
C ASP A 19 -10.47 -9.42 -13.17
N GLN A 20 -9.81 -9.68 -14.30
CA GLN A 20 -9.93 -8.86 -15.50
C GLN A 20 -11.38 -8.78 -15.98
N ARG A 21 -12.07 -9.92 -16.05
CA ARG A 21 -13.49 -9.98 -16.42
C ARG A 21 -14.36 -9.27 -15.40
N TRP A 22 -14.05 -9.43 -14.11
CA TRP A 22 -14.78 -8.73 -13.05
C TRP A 22 -14.63 -7.21 -13.19
N ILE A 23 -13.43 -6.68 -13.39
CA ILE A 23 -13.20 -5.23 -13.60
C ILE A 23 -13.96 -4.73 -14.82
N ILE A 24 -13.88 -5.45 -15.95
CA ILE A 24 -14.61 -5.08 -17.17
C ILE A 24 -16.14 -5.10 -16.93
N SER A 25 -16.63 -6.02 -16.08
CA SER A 25 -18.05 -6.09 -15.75
C SER A 25 -18.55 -4.86 -14.96
N GLN A 26 -17.68 -4.23 -14.17
CA GLN A 26 -17.97 -3.05 -13.36
C GLN A 26 -17.97 -1.73 -14.16
N LEU A 27 -17.45 -1.73 -15.39
CA LEU A 27 -17.45 -0.53 -16.23
C LEU A 27 -18.88 -0.09 -16.58
N SER A 28 -19.10 1.23 -16.60
CA SER A 28 -20.36 1.81 -17.07
C SER A 28 -20.57 1.51 -18.56
N THR A 29 -21.81 1.64 -19.05
CA THR A 29 -22.16 1.35 -20.45
C THR A 29 -21.36 2.20 -21.44
N ALA A 30 -21.10 3.47 -21.09
CA ALA A 30 -20.28 4.39 -21.87
C ALA A 30 -18.81 3.96 -21.91
N GLU A 31 -18.25 3.53 -20.79
CA GLU A 31 -16.87 3.05 -20.69
C GLU A 31 -16.67 1.70 -21.39
N LYS A 32 -17.68 0.81 -21.34
CA LYS A 32 -17.68 -0.44 -22.13
C LYS A 32 -17.68 -0.15 -23.63
N ALA A 33 -18.48 0.83 -24.08
CA ALA A 33 -18.49 1.24 -25.48
C ALA A 33 -17.14 1.82 -25.91
N LEU A 34 -16.50 2.61 -25.05
CA LEU A 34 -15.13 3.11 -25.29
C LEU A 34 -14.09 1.98 -25.30
N PHE A 35 -14.19 1.02 -24.39
CA PHE A 35 -13.33 -0.14 -24.31
C PHE A 35 -13.41 -0.99 -25.59
N ILE A 36 -14.63 -1.24 -26.08
CA ILE A 36 -14.86 -1.94 -27.36
C ILE A 36 -14.32 -1.11 -28.54
N ARG A 37 -14.62 0.20 -28.59
CA ARG A 37 -14.17 1.11 -29.66
C ARG A 37 -12.64 1.18 -29.76
N GLN A 38 -11.94 1.06 -28.64
CA GLN A 38 -10.49 1.09 -28.57
C GLN A 38 -9.84 -0.30 -28.67
N LYS A 39 -10.61 -1.35 -28.96
CA LYS A 39 -10.12 -2.74 -29.00
C LYS A 39 -9.42 -3.14 -27.69
N GLY A 40 -10.06 -2.82 -26.56
CA GLY A 40 -9.53 -3.03 -25.22
C GLY A 40 -9.09 -4.46 -24.92
N GLU A 41 -9.74 -5.46 -25.52
CA GLU A 41 -9.32 -6.87 -25.41
C GLU A 41 -7.97 -7.13 -26.09
N GLU A 42 -7.75 -6.63 -27.30
CA GLU A 42 -6.46 -6.74 -28.00
C GLU A 42 -5.36 -6.00 -27.21
N LEU A 43 -5.68 -4.83 -26.65
CA LEU A 43 -4.76 -4.06 -25.81
C LEU A 43 -4.40 -4.81 -24.53
N LEU A 44 -5.37 -5.49 -23.89
CA LEU A 44 -5.11 -6.34 -22.73
C LEU A 44 -4.26 -7.56 -23.10
N GLN A 45 -4.49 -8.19 -24.25
CA GLN A 45 -3.65 -9.30 -24.72
C GLN A 45 -2.22 -8.84 -25.00
N HIS A 46 -2.03 -7.70 -25.67
CA HIS A 46 -0.72 -7.10 -25.86
C HIS A 46 -0.06 -6.76 -24.53
N ALA A 47 -0.79 -6.17 -23.57
CA ALA A 47 -0.31 -5.88 -22.23
C ALA A 47 0.08 -7.16 -21.45
N GLN A 48 -0.62 -8.28 -21.67
CA GLN A 48 -0.27 -9.59 -21.08
C GLN A 48 1.06 -10.13 -21.60
N HIS A 49 1.51 -9.79 -22.82
CA HIS A 49 2.86 -10.16 -23.26
C HIS A 49 3.94 -9.49 -22.39
N PHE A 50 3.69 -8.28 -21.90
CA PHE A 50 4.59 -7.58 -20.97
C PHE A 50 4.53 -8.13 -19.53
N ARG A 51 3.57 -9.01 -19.20
CA ARG A 51 3.49 -9.68 -17.88
C ARG A 51 4.73 -10.53 -17.57
N LYS A 52 5.40 -11.06 -18.61
CA LYS A 52 6.62 -11.88 -18.46
C LYS A 52 7.87 -11.05 -18.18
N LEU A 53 7.84 -9.73 -18.40
CA LEU A 53 8.95 -8.81 -18.09
C LEU A 53 8.99 -8.43 -16.60
N ARG A 54 8.53 -9.32 -15.71
CA ARG A 54 8.54 -9.16 -14.25
C ARG A 54 9.89 -8.72 -13.70
N GLY A 55 11.00 -9.02 -14.38
CA GLY A 55 12.34 -8.59 -13.98
C GLY A 55 12.69 -7.13 -14.29
N ALA A 56 12.08 -6.51 -15.30
CA ALA A 56 12.44 -5.16 -15.76
C ALA A 56 11.36 -4.09 -15.48
N ILE A 57 10.14 -4.50 -15.11
CA ILE A 57 9.05 -3.56 -14.74
C ILE A 57 8.84 -3.50 -13.22
N ALA A 58 9.40 -4.45 -12.45
CA ALA A 58 9.45 -4.32 -10.98
C ALA A 58 10.22 -3.07 -10.52
N SER A 59 11.06 -2.49 -11.39
CA SER A 59 11.76 -1.20 -11.20
C SER A 59 10.94 0.03 -11.63
N PHE A 60 9.78 -0.16 -12.28
CA PHE A 60 8.86 0.92 -12.69
C PHE A 60 7.53 0.92 -11.94
N ILE A 61 7.32 -0.04 -11.04
CA ILE A 61 6.44 0.21 -9.90
C ILE A 61 7.22 1.23 -9.07
N PRO A 62 6.75 2.47 -8.90
CA PRO A 62 7.31 3.27 -7.84
C PRO A 62 7.12 2.42 -6.59
N ILE A 63 8.22 2.04 -5.92
CA ILE A 63 8.18 1.68 -4.50
C ILE A 63 7.88 2.97 -3.73
N ASP A 64 6.83 3.67 -4.15
CA ASP A 64 6.06 4.61 -3.38
C ASP A 64 4.86 3.76 -2.98
N SER A 65 4.68 3.39 -1.72
CA SER A 65 4.98 4.22 -0.58
C SER A 65 4.89 3.34 0.65
N LEU A 66 5.94 3.32 1.48
CA LEU A 66 5.72 3.47 2.93
C LEU A 66 4.49 4.36 3.09
N PRO A 67 3.36 3.92 3.70
CA PRO A 67 2.13 4.71 3.72
C PRO A 67 2.48 6.12 4.20
N GLY A 68 2.59 7.06 3.25
CA GLY A 68 3.55 8.16 3.41
C GLY A 68 3.22 9.04 4.60
N GLN A 69 1.92 9.17 4.87
CA GLN A 69 1.41 9.86 6.03
C GLN A 69 1.56 9.05 7.32
N LEU A 70 1.29 7.74 7.29
CA LEU A 70 1.40 6.87 8.46
C LEU A 70 2.85 6.76 8.94
N CYS A 71 3.80 6.55 8.02
CA CYS A 71 5.22 6.47 8.35
C CYS A 71 5.78 7.83 8.81
N LYS A 72 5.37 8.94 8.18
CA LYS A 72 5.73 10.28 8.67
C LYS A 72 5.19 10.53 10.08
N ARG A 73 3.91 10.21 10.34
CA ARG A 73 3.32 10.33 11.68
C ARG A 73 4.04 9.44 12.69
N LEU A 74 4.38 8.21 12.31
CA LEU A 74 5.11 7.31 13.19
C LEU A 74 6.49 7.88 13.52
N SER A 75 7.19 8.46 12.55
CA SER A 75 8.53 9.06 12.74
C SER A 75 8.57 10.26 13.69
N THR A 76 7.43 10.89 14.00
CA THR A 76 7.39 12.00 14.99
C THR A 76 7.33 11.52 16.43
N HIS A 77 7.16 10.22 16.67
CA HIS A 77 7.11 9.65 18.02
C HIS A 77 8.50 9.24 18.53
N SER A 78 8.59 8.89 19.82
CA SER A 78 9.85 8.46 20.43
C SER A 78 10.33 7.12 19.85
N PRO A 79 11.65 6.88 19.76
CA PRO A 79 12.20 5.64 19.19
C PRO A 79 11.67 4.35 19.84
N LEU A 80 11.42 4.37 21.15
CA LEU A 80 10.85 3.24 21.88
C LEU A 80 9.39 2.99 21.50
N TYR A 81 8.60 4.05 21.34
CA TYR A 81 7.23 3.94 20.88
C TYR A 81 7.18 3.34 19.47
N ILE A 82 8.00 3.86 18.55
CA ILE A 82 8.10 3.35 17.18
C ILE A 82 8.47 1.86 17.18
N ALA A 83 9.47 1.46 17.98
CA ALA A 83 9.90 0.08 18.07
C ALA A 83 8.78 -0.85 18.58
N ILE A 84 7.95 -0.40 19.52
CA ILE A 84 6.77 -1.18 19.99
C ILE A 84 5.74 -1.33 18.87
N ILE A 85 5.42 -0.25 18.15
CA ILE A 85 4.44 -0.29 17.06
C ILE A 85 4.91 -1.20 15.92
N LEU A 86 6.18 -1.12 15.54
CA LEU A 86 6.75 -1.96 14.47
C LEU A 86 6.82 -3.45 14.84
N GLU A 87 7.03 -3.78 16.11
CA GLU A 87 7.02 -5.17 16.59
C GLU A 87 5.60 -5.76 16.58
N GLN A 88 4.62 -5.01 17.09
CA GLN A 88 3.24 -5.50 17.21
C GLN A 88 2.52 -5.55 15.86
N GLY A 89 2.73 -4.55 14.99
CA GLY A 89 2.01 -4.43 13.72
C GLY A 89 2.51 -5.32 12.60
N GLN A 90 3.69 -5.95 12.75
CA GLN A 90 4.28 -6.88 11.77
C GLN A 90 4.18 -6.39 10.30
N TYR A 91 4.39 -5.10 10.09
CA TYR A 91 4.16 -4.47 8.79
C TYR A 91 5.16 -4.94 7.73
N ASP A 92 4.68 -5.19 6.50
CA ASP A 92 5.53 -5.54 5.35
C ASP A 92 6.58 -4.45 5.03
N TRP A 93 6.28 -3.19 5.38
CA TRP A 93 7.15 -2.02 5.17
C TRP A 93 8.13 -1.75 6.32
N HIS A 94 8.21 -2.62 7.33
CA HIS A 94 9.07 -2.46 8.51
C HIS A 94 10.52 -2.15 8.13
N GLU A 95 11.12 -2.97 7.27
CA GLU A 95 12.54 -2.82 6.88
C GLU A 95 12.79 -1.52 6.11
N ASP A 96 11.84 -1.12 5.26
CA ASP A 96 11.93 0.13 4.50
C ASP A 96 11.80 1.35 5.41
N PHE A 97 10.99 1.26 6.47
CA PHE A 97 10.87 2.31 7.48
C PHE A 97 12.20 2.51 8.21
N LEU A 98 12.83 1.42 8.68
CA LEU A 98 14.12 1.51 9.37
C LEU A 98 15.20 2.10 8.47
N ARG A 99 15.26 1.69 7.20
CA ARG A 99 16.23 2.27 6.25
C ARG A 99 16.06 3.78 6.05
N ARG A 100 14.82 4.27 6.14
CA ARG A 100 14.48 5.67 5.84
C ARG A 100 14.48 6.59 7.06
N PHE A 101 14.16 6.08 8.25
CA PHE A 101 13.93 6.88 9.45
C PHE A 101 14.83 6.51 10.64
N ASP A 102 15.58 5.40 10.57
CA ASP A 102 16.47 4.93 11.65
C ASP A 102 17.95 5.08 11.26
N HIS A 103 18.38 6.30 10.93
CA HIS A 103 19.75 6.58 10.50
C HIS A 103 20.82 6.20 11.53
N GLU A 104 20.49 6.34 12.82
CA GLU A 104 21.38 6.02 13.94
C GLU A 104 21.27 4.56 14.42
N GLY A 105 20.30 3.79 13.89
CA GLY A 105 20.07 2.40 14.28
C GLY A 105 19.46 2.22 15.68
N THR A 106 19.00 3.30 16.30
CA THR A 106 18.43 3.33 17.65
C THR A 106 17.14 2.51 17.73
N ILE A 107 16.25 2.62 16.74
CA ILE A 107 14.98 1.88 16.70
C ILE A 107 15.26 0.39 16.52
N LYS A 108 16.15 0.03 15.59
CA LYS A 108 16.60 -1.34 15.35
C LYS A 108 17.26 -1.97 16.57
N HIS A 109 18.01 -1.18 17.34
CA HIS A 109 18.60 -1.64 18.60
C HIS A 109 17.51 -1.94 19.65
N LEU A 110 16.56 -1.02 19.84
CA LEU A 110 15.46 -1.17 20.81
C LEU A 110 14.55 -2.36 20.49
N LEU A 111 14.27 -2.61 19.22
CA LEU A 111 13.56 -3.81 18.75
C LEU A 111 14.24 -5.12 19.19
N LYS A 112 15.57 -5.14 19.23
CA LYS A 112 16.35 -6.33 19.60
C LYS A 112 16.54 -6.47 21.11
N THR A 113 16.55 -5.36 21.86
CA THR A 113 16.91 -5.37 23.29
C THR A 113 15.71 -5.11 24.20
N GLN A 114 15.18 -3.88 24.21
CA GLN A 114 14.21 -3.43 25.21
C GLN A 114 12.79 -3.90 24.92
N VAL A 115 12.36 -3.87 23.65
CA VAL A 115 10.98 -4.22 23.26
C VAL A 115 10.64 -5.68 23.57
N LYS A 116 11.63 -6.58 23.47
CA LYS A 116 11.47 -8.00 23.85
C LYS A 116 11.33 -8.22 25.35
N ARG A 117 11.85 -7.31 26.18
CA ARG A 117 11.80 -7.38 27.65
C ARG A 117 10.52 -6.76 28.23
N LEU A 118 9.79 -5.98 27.44
CA LEU A 118 8.52 -5.39 27.85
C LEU A 118 7.41 -6.46 27.88
N LYS A 119 6.54 -6.36 28.89
CA LYS A 119 5.33 -7.18 28.99
C LYS A 119 4.44 -6.96 27.77
N SER A 120 3.73 -7.99 27.33
CA SER A 120 2.84 -7.94 26.16
C SER A 120 1.69 -6.95 26.32
N SER A 121 1.09 -6.86 27.51
CA SER A 121 -0.10 -6.03 27.77
C SER A 121 0.12 -4.52 27.48
N PRO A 122 1.18 -3.86 27.98
CA PRO A 122 1.49 -2.48 27.62
C PRO A 122 1.76 -2.27 26.12
N LYS A 123 2.40 -3.24 25.45
CA LYS A 123 2.70 -3.16 24.02
C LYS A 123 1.43 -3.20 23.18
N GLN A 124 0.51 -4.11 23.52
CA GLN A 124 -0.80 -4.21 22.88
C GLN A 124 -1.63 -2.94 23.11
N ALA A 125 -1.64 -2.39 24.32
CA ALA A 125 -2.37 -1.16 24.61
C ALA A 125 -1.88 0.03 23.76
N LEU A 126 -0.55 0.19 23.64
CA LEU A 126 0.05 1.23 22.80
C LEU A 126 -0.23 1.00 21.32
N PHE A 127 -0.19 -0.26 20.87
CA PHE A 127 -0.50 -0.63 19.50
C PHE A 127 -1.97 -0.36 19.14
N SER A 128 -2.91 -0.79 19.97
CA SER A 128 -4.34 -0.51 19.77
C SER A 128 -4.62 0.99 19.78
N HIS A 129 -3.96 1.76 20.64
CA HIS A 129 -4.07 3.22 20.62
C HIS A 129 -3.56 3.83 19.30
N TRP A 130 -2.44 3.33 18.79
CA TRP A 130 -1.89 3.74 17.50
C TRP A 130 -2.85 3.41 16.34
N GLU A 131 -3.39 2.20 16.29
CA GLU A 131 -4.34 1.78 15.25
C GLU A 131 -5.61 2.65 15.24
N ASN A 132 -6.20 2.88 16.41
CA ASN A 132 -7.40 3.72 16.54
C ASN A 132 -7.15 5.19 16.16
N THR A 133 -5.95 5.69 16.37
CA THR A 133 -5.56 7.06 16.00
C THR A 133 -5.13 7.17 14.53
N SER A 134 -4.79 6.04 13.91
CA SER A 134 -4.35 5.94 12.52
C SER A 134 -5.49 5.57 11.56
N SER A 135 -6.56 4.92 12.04
CA SER A 135 -7.73 4.50 11.25
C SER A 135 -8.69 5.63 10.88
N LEU A 136 -8.53 6.84 11.42
CA LEU A 136 -9.39 8.01 11.14
C LEU A 136 -9.12 8.70 9.78
N SER A 137 -8.83 7.97 8.70
CA SER A 137 -8.45 8.60 7.41
C SER A 137 -9.18 8.09 6.17
N PHE A 138 -10.32 7.38 6.28
CA PHE A 138 -11.19 7.21 5.10
C PHE A 138 -12.69 7.18 5.42
N ASP A 139 -13.12 6.42 6.44
CA ASP A 139 -14.55 6.28 6.72
C ASP A 139 -15.20 7.54 7.32
N HIS A 140 -14.44 8.36 8.05
CA HIS A 140 -14.98 9.57 8.69
C HIS A 140 -15.21 10.75 7.71
N SER A 141 -14.82 10.62 6.44
CA SER A 141 -15.09 11.62 5.39
C SER A 141 -16.32 11.30 4.54
N VAL A 142 -16.88 10.08 4.65
CA VAL A 142 -18.06 9.67 3.88
C VAL A 142 -19.37 9.94 4.66
N GLU A 143 -19.32 10.06 6.00
CA GLU A 143 -20.51 10.32 6.82
C GLU A 143 -20.86 11.81 7.04
N ASN A 144 -20.01 12.76 6.64
CA ASN A 144 -20.27 14.20 6.84
C ASN A 144 -20.79 14.96 5.61
N SER A 145 -21.33 14.27 4.59
CA SER A 145 -21.96 14.92 3.42
C SER A 145 -23.48 14.73 3.31
N HIS A 146 -24.15 14.33 4.40
CA HIS A 146 -25.60 14.45 4.51
C HIS A 146 -26.00 15.02 5.88
N GLY A 147 -26.07 16.34 5.91
CA GLY A 147 -26.70 17.17 6.93
C GLY A 147 -26.99 18.54 6.33
#